data_AF-A0A7R9TQQ2-F1
#
_entry.id   AF-A0A7R9TQQ2-F1
#
_cell.length_a   1.000
_cell.length_b   1.000
_cell.length_c   1.000
_cell.angle_alpha   90.00
_cell.angle_beta   90.00
_cell.angle_gamma   90.00
#
_symmetry.space_group_name_H-M   'P 1'
#
loop_
_entity.id
_entity.type
_entity.pdbx_description
1 polymer ?
#
loop_
_entity_poly.entity_id
_entity_poly.type
_entity_poly.pdbx_seq_one_letter_code
_entity_poly.pdbx_strand_id
1 'polypeptide(L)'
;MAEEEPYVFSLATQAQRAMAAGLGALNFVGVVVLGRLCVDPQIVAQKAQLVQAVSALLPGLSAYAVAFFAIPALRWAWCQRKNAGIEERNAARMDASKSLMRPGKLLAAKLEAAKRTRGRGGRRRVASGGDDNVFSSAKSASDFEADDFERRLRERTGEK
;
A
#
# COMPACT_ATOMS: atom_id res chain seq x y z
N MET A 1 15.09 11.57 -9.36
CA MET A 1 14.27 12.09 -8.23
C MET A 1 13.42 10.94 -7.76
N ALA A 2 13.25 10.74 -6.46
CA ALA A 2 12.47 9.62 -5.95
C ALA A 2 10.99 10.06 -5.83
N GLU A 3 10.16 9.59 -6.75
CA GLU A 3 8.69 9.69 -6.67
C GLU A 3 8.18 8.45 -5.95
N GLU A 4 7.19 8.61 -5.07
CA GLU A 4 6.48 7.49 -4.46
C GLU A 4 5.52 6.87 -5.49
N GLU A 5 5.51 5.54 -5.61
CA GLU A 5 4.58 4.86 -6.49
C GLU A 5 3.14 4.90 -5.95
N PRO A 6 2.13 5.13 -6.82
CA PRO A 6 0.73 5.12 -6.43
C PRO A 6 0.25 3.69 -6.10
N TYR A 7 -0.74 3.60 -5.22
CA TYR A 7 -1.39 2.35 -4.90
C TYR A 7 -2.28 1.88 -6.06
N VAL A 8 -1.98 0.71 -6.61
CA VAL A 8 -2.70 0.13 -7.75
C VAL A 8 -3.95 -0.60 -7.27
N PHE A 9 -5.11 -0.25 -7.83
CA PHE A 9 -6.40 -0.85 -7.47
C PHE A 9 -6.45 -2.36 -7.74
N SER A 10 -5.98 -2.79 -8.93
CA SER A 10 -5.97 -4.18 -9.37
C SER A 10 -4.83 -4.42 -10.36
N LEU A 11 -4.20 -5.59 -10.32
CA LEU A 11 -3.20 -6.02 -11.30
C LEU A 11 -3.83 -6.64 -12.56
N ALA A 12 -5.15 -6.83 -12.57
CA ALA A 12 -5.86 -7.41 -13.69
C ALA A 12 -5.83 -6.49 -14.92
N THR A 13 -5.76 -7.09 -16.10
CA THR A 13 -5.84 -6.37 -17.37
C THR A 13 -7.21 -5.72 -17.55
N GLN A 14 -7.32 -4.72 -18.42
CA GLN A 14 -8.60 -4.06 -18.70
C GLN A 14 -9.67 -5.04 -19.19
N ALA A 15 -9.29 -6.02 -20.02
CA ALA A 15 -10.19 -7.07 -20.48
C ALA A 15 -10.69 -7.95 -19.32
N GLN A 16 -9.82 -8.36 -18.40
CA GLN A 16 -10.22 -9.14 -17.22
C GLN A 16 -11.19 -8.38 -16.32
N ARG A 17 -10.95 -7.08 -16.12
CA ARG A 17 -11.86 -6.22 -15.35
C ARG A 17 -13.23 -6.09 -16.03
N ALA A 18 -13.25 -5.89 -17.35
CA ALA A 18 -14.48 -5.80 -18.12
C ALA A 18 -15.27 -7.12 -18.09
N MET A 19 -14.59 -8.26 -18.25
CA MET A 19 -15.21 -9.59 -18.14
C MET A 19 -15.78 -9.84 -16.74
N ALA A 20 -15.03 -9.49 -15.69
CA ALA A 20 -15.50 -9.63 -14.32
C ALA A 20 -16.74 -8.75 -14.06
N ALA A 21 -16.76 -7.52 -14.56
CA ALA A 21 -17.91 -6.63 -14.47
C ALA A 21 -19.11 -7.20 -15.24
N GLY A 22 -18.91 -7.70 -16.46
CA GLY A 22 -19.95 -8.33 -17.27
C GLY A 22 -20.54 -9.58 -16.60
N LEU A 23 -19.69 -10.45 -16.06
CA LEU A 23 -20.13 -11.64 -15.33
C LEU A 23 -20.90 -11.27 -14.07
N GLY A 24 -20.44 -10.27 -13.32
CA GLY A 24 -21.17 -9.73 -12.18
C GLY A 24 -22.53 -9.17 -12.56
N ALA A 25 -22.63 -8.46 -13.68
CA ALA A 25 -23.89 -7.88 -14.15
C ALA A 25 -24.89 -8.98 -14.54
N LEU A 26 -24.42 -10.01 -15.24
CA LEU A 26 -25.22 -11.19 -15.57
C LEU A 26 -25.72 -11.89 -14.30
N ASN A 27 -24.84 -12.10 -13.31
CA ASN A 27 -25.21 -12.72 -12.03
C ASN A 27 -26.28 -11.89 -11.30
N PHE A 28 -26.10 -10.57 -11.20
CA PHE A 28 -27.06 -9.68 -10.55
C PHE A 28 -28.42 -9.69 -11.23
N VAL A 29 -28.47 -9.59 -12.55
CA VAL A 29 -29.72 -9.71 -13.32
C VAL A 29 -30.37 -11.07 -13.09
N GLY A 30 -29.59 -12.14 -13.06
CA GLY A 30 -30.07 -13.48 -12.74
C GLY A 30 -30.76 -13.55 -11.38
N VAL A 31 -30.16 -12.98 -10.34
CA VAL A 31 -30.78 -12.93 -8.99
C VAL A 31 -32.07 -12.11 -8.99
N VAL A 32 -32.10 -10.96 -9.69
CA VAL A 32 -33.30 -10.12 -9.79
C VAL A 32 -34.44 -10.87 -10.48
N VAL A 33 -34.16 -11.50 -11.64
CA VAL A 33 -35.15 -12.28 -12.38
C VAL A 33 -35.63 -13.47 -11.55
N LEU A 34 -34.71 -14.20 -10.90
CA LEU A 34 -35.05 -15.32 -10.04
C LEU A 34 -35.96 -14.89 -8.88
N GLY A 35 -35.67 -13.75 -8.26
CA GLY A 35 -36.54 -13.15 -7.24
C GLY A 35 -37.94 -12.85 -7.74
N ARG A 36 -38.07 -12.34 -8.98
CA ARG A 36 -39.39 -12.11 -9.61
C ARG A 36 -40.14 -13.41 -9.86
N LEU A 37 -39.46 -14.46 -10.30
CA LEU A 37 -40.07 -15.78 -10.53
C LEU A 37 -40.54 -16.43 -9.22
N CYS A 38 -39.84 -16.21 -8.11
CA CYS A 38 -40.23 -16.74 -6.80
C CYS A 38 -41.49 -16.07 -6.20
N VAL A 39 -41.88 -14.89 -6.68
CA VAL A 39 -43.11 -14.21 -6.25
C VAL A 39 -44.25 -14.32 -7.26
N ASP A 40 -44.01 -14.96 -8.41
CA ASP A 40 -45.03 -15.17 -9.45
C ASP A 40 -46.09 -16.19 -8.98
N PRO A 41 -47.38 -15.80 -8.89
CA PRO A 41 -48.44 -16.69 -8.40
C PRO A 41 -48.61 -17.99 -9.20
N GLN A 42 -48.39 -17.95 -10.53
CA GLN A 42 -48.52 -19.13 -11.38
C GLN A 42 -47.40 -20.13 -11.09
N ILE A 43 -46.16 -19.64 -10.92
CA ILE A 43 -45.00 -20.48 -10.63
C ILE A 43 -45.07 -21.02 -9.21
N VAL A 44 -45.47 -20.20 -8.24
CA VAL A 44 -45.67 -20.61 -6.84
C VAL A 44 -46.70 -21.74 -6.76
N ALA A 45 -47.83 -21.61 -7.46
CA ALA A 45 -48.88 -22.63 -7.46
C ALA A 45 -48.41 -23.97 -8.07
N GLN A 46 -47.60 -23.93 -9.14
CA GLN A 46 -47.13 -25.13 -9.83
C GLN A 46 -45.87 -25.76 -9.21
N LYS A 47 -45.03 -24.99 -8.52
CA LYS A 47 -43.69 -25.40 -8.06
C LYS A 47 -43.38 -24.92 -6.64
N ALA A 48 -44.37 -24.94 -5.74
CA ALA A 48 -44.27 -24.41 -4.38
C ALA A 48 -43.01 -24.85 -3.61
N GLN A 49 -42.67 -26.15 -3.62
CA GLN A 49 -41.52 -26.68 -2.87
C GLN A 49 -40.18 -26.19 -3.43
N LEU A 50 -40.05 -26.08 -4.76
CA LEU A 50 -38.87 -25.52 -5.41
C LEU A 50 -38.74 -24.03 -5.09
N VAL A 51 -39.83 -23.27 -5.19
CA VAL A 51 -39.85 -21.84 -4.86
C VAL A 51 -39.44 -21.62 -3.41
N GLN A 52 -39.91 -22.44 -2.47
CA GLN A 52 -39.53 -22.35 -1.07
C GLN A 52 -38.03 -22.60 -0.86
N ALA A 53 -37.46 -23.63 -1.51
CA ALA A 53 -36.03 -23.92 -1.44
C ALA A 53 -35.17 -22.78 -2.01
N VAL A 54 -35.55 -22.23 -3.17
CA VAL A 54 -34.84 -21.09 -3.77
C VAL A 54 -35.00 -19.83 -2.92
N SER A 55 -36.20 -19.57 -2.40
CA SER A 55 -36.48 -18.39 -1.56
C SER A 55 -35.67 -18.38 -0.27
N ALA A 56 -35.35 -19.56 0.29
CA ALA A 56 -34.46 -19.66 1.44
C ALA A 56 -33.02 -19.21 1.13
N LEU A 57 -32.56 -19.37 -0.12
CA LEU A 57 -31.22 -18.99 -0.56
C LEU A 57 -31.15 -17.57 -1.15
N LEU A 58 -32.27 -17.02 -1.63
CA LEU A 58 -32.35 -15.71 -2.27
C LEU A 58 -31.70 -14.57 -1.48
N PRO A 59 -31.87 -14.45 -0.15
CA PRO A 59 -31.20 -13.40 0.62
C PRO A 59 -29.68 -13.47 0.52
N GLY A 60 -29.12 -14.69 0.61
CA GLY A 60 -27.68 -14.92 0.47
C GLY A 60 -27.17 -14.60 -0.93
N LEU A 61 -27.89 -15.03 -1.97
CA LEU A 61 -27.56 -14.70 -3.36
C LEU A 61 -27.63 -13.20 -3.61
N SER A 62 -28.64 -12.51 -3.06
CA SER A 62 -28.82 -11.06 -3.21
C SER A 62 -27.69 -10.30 -2.51
N ALA A 63 -27.35 -10.67 -1.29
CA ALA A 63 -26.24 -10.09 -0.55
C ALA A 63 -24.92 -10.28 -1.31
N TYR A 64 -24.66 -11.47 -1.84
CA TYR A 64 -23.49 -11.75 -2.67
C TYR A 64 -23.45 -10.88 -3.92
N ALA A 65 -24.54 -10.82 -4.69
CA ALA A 65 -24.61 -10.06 -5.93
C ALA A 65 -24.37 -8.56 -5.70
N VAL A 66 -24.88 -8.00 -4.60
CA VAL A 66 -24.59 -6.60 -4.21
C VAL A 66 -23.14 -6.44 -3.76
N ALA A 67 -22.65 -7.33 -2.90
CA ALA A 67 -21.28 -7.28 -2.37
C ALA A 67 -20.22 -7.37 -3.48
N PHE A 68 -20.50 -8.13 -4.53
CA PHE A 68 -19.63 -8.27 -5.71
C PHE A 68 -19.28 -6.91 -6.33
N PHE A 69 -20.18 -5.93 -6.28
CA PHE A 69 -19.93 -4.56 -6.76
C PHE A 69 -19.51 -3.60 -5.65
N ALA A 70 -20.12 -3.74 -4.47
CA ALA A 70 -19.86 -2.83 -3.35
C ALA A 70 -18.41 -2.91 -2.87
N ILE A 71 -17.84 -4.12 -2.76
CA ILE A 71 -16.47 -4.31 -2.26
C ILE A 71 -15.43 -3.66 -3.21
N PRO A 72 -15.45 -3.93 -4.53
CA PRO A 72 -14.58 -3.22 -5.47
C PRO A 72 -14.75 -1.70 -5.45
N ALA A 73 -15.99 -1.20 -5.35
CA ALA A 73 -16.26 0.24 -5.30
C ALA A 73 -15.65 0.91 -4.06
N LEU A 74 -15.82 0.29 -2.89
CA LEU A 74 -15.22 0.76 -1.63
C LEU A 74 -13.69 0.73 -1.71
N ARG A 75 -13.12 -0.37 -2.22
CA ARG A 75 -11.67 -0.49 -2.43
C ARG A 75 -11.17 0.62 -3.35
N TRP A 76 -11.88 0.90 -4.44
CA TRP A 76 -11.51 1.95 -5.39
C TRP A 76 -11.49 3.32 -4.70
N ALA A 77 -12.53 3.65 -3.94
CA ALA A 77 -12.59 4.91 -3.18
C ALA A 77 -11.42 5.04 -2.18
N TRP A 78 -11.06 3.96 -1.48
CA TRP A 78 -9.90 3.96 -0.58
C TRP A 78 -8.56 4.13 -1.32
N CYS A 79 -8.38 3.46 -2.46
CA CYS A 79 -7.18 3.60 -3.29
C CYS A 79 -7.03 5.06 -3.75
N GLN A 80 -8.10 5.69 -4.22
CA GLN A 80 -8.10 7.09 -4.65
C GLN A 80 -7.68 8.03 -3.52
N ARG A 81 -8.22 7.84 -2.31
CA ARG A 81 -7.85 8.66 -1.14
C ARG A 81 -6.38 8.53 -0.77
N LYS A 82 -5.82 7.31 -0.83
CA LYS A 82 -4.40 7.08 -0.58
C LYS A 82 -3.52 7.72 -1.66
N ASN A 83 -3.92 7.59 -2.92
CA ASN A 83 -3.18 8.13 -4.05
C ASN A 83 -3.16 9.67 -4.05
N ALA A 84 -4.23 10.32 -3.64
CA ALA A 84 -4.24 11.78 -3.48
C ALA A 84 -3.16 12.28 -2.51
N GLY A 85 -2.96 11.59 -1.38
CA GLY A 85 -1.90 11.94 -0.44
C GLY A 85 -0.49 11.65 -0.96
N ILE A 86 -0.33 10.61 -1.78
CA ILE A 86 0.94 10.31 -2.48
C ILE A 86 1.26 11.40 -3.50
N GLU A 87 0.26 11.80 -4.27
CA GLU A 87 0.38 12.85 -5.30
C GLU A 87 0.79 14.19 -4.71
N GLU A 88 0.20 14.58 -3.57
CA GLU A 88 0.58 15.80 -2.83
C GLU A 88 2.06 15.78 -2.42
N ARG A 89 2.54 14.65 -1.87
CA ARG A 89 3.95 14.50 -1.48
C ARG A 89 4.87 14.51 -2.69
N ASN A 90 4.49 13.87 -3.79
CA ASN A 90 5.28 13.85 -5.02
C ASN A 90 5.36 15.25 -5.63
N ALA A 91 4.28 16.01 -5.63
CA ALA A 91 4.28 17.41 -6.05
C ALA A 91 5.24 18.25 -5.21
N ALA A 92 5.20 18.13 -3.88
CA ALA A 92 6.13 18.83 -2.99
C ALA A 92 7.61 18.45 -3.27
N ARG A 93 7.91 17.17 -3.52
CA ARG A 93 9.26 16.71 -3.89
C ARG A 93 9.70 17.26 -5.24
N MET A 94 8.80 17.34 -6.21
CA MET A 94 9.07 17.93 -7.52
C MET A 94 9.34 19.43 -7.42
N ASP A 95 8.63 20.17 -6.57
CA ASP A 95 8.86 21.60 -6.41
C ASP A 95 10.16 21.90 -5.65
N ALA A 96 10.47 21.10 -4.63
CA ALA A 96 11.77 21.14 -3.97
C ALA A 96 12.91 20.84 -4.95
N SER A 97 12.72 19.87 -5.85
CA SER A 97 13.73 19.51 -6.83
C SER A 97 13.96 20.58 -7.89
N LYS A 98 12.89 21.23 -8.38
CA LYS A 98 12.98 22.41 -9.26
C LYS A 98 13.77 23.53 -8.59
N SER A 99 13.51 23.77 -7.30
CA SER A 99 14.21 24.79 -6.50
C SER A 99 15.71 24.48 -6.34
N LEU A 100 16.08 23.20 -6.24
CA LEU A 100 17.48 22.75 -6.22
C LEU A 100 18.18 22.87 -7.57
N MET A 101 17.46 22.74 -8.69
CA MET A 101 18.01 22.89 -10.04
C MET A 101 18.32 24.35 -10.41
N ARG A 102 17.66 25.32 -9.76
CA ARG A 102 17.92 26.76 -9.93
C ARG A 102 18.23 27.42 -8.57
N PRO A 103 19.36 27.07 -7.94
CA PRO A 103 19.64 27.51 -6.58
C PRO A 103 19.99 29.00 -6.53
N GLY A 104 19.35 29.74 -5.63
CA GLY A 104 19.76 31.11 -5.30
C GLY A 104 21.15 31.15 -4.65
N LYS A 105 21.76 32.34 -4.56
CA LYS A 105 23.16 32.55 -4.08
C LYS A 105 23.46 31.86 -2.74
N LEU A 106 22.54 31.98 -1.77
CA LEU A 106 22.69 31.36 -0.45
C LEU A 106 22.60 29.82 -0.50
N LEU A 107 21.66 29.28 -1.29
CA LEU A 107 21.47 27.83 -1.43
C LEU A 107 22.65 27.20 -2.18
N ALA A 108 23.15 27.86 -3.22
CA ALA A 108 24.35 27.45 -3.94
C ALA A 108 25.58 27.41 -3.02
N ALA A 109 25.78 28.44 -2.19
CA ALA A 109 26.88 28.46 -1.21
C ALA A 109 26.77 27.32 -0.18
N LYS A 110 25.56 27.00 0.31
CA LYS A 110 25.34 25.86 1.22
C LYS A 110 25.58 24.51 0.55
N LEU A 111 25.15 24.34 -0.71
CA LEU A 111 25.41 23.12 -1.48
C LEU A 111 26.91 22.93 -1.74
N GLU A 112 27.63 23.99 -2.11
CA GLU A 112 29.07 23.95 -2.32
C GLU A 112 29.83 23.67 -1.01
N ALA A 113 29.45 24.29 0.10
CA ALA A 113 30.01 23.96 1.41
C ALA A 113 29.81 22.48 1.76
N ALA A 114 28.59 21.95 1.55
CA ALA A 114 28.30 20.53 1.79
C ALA A 114 29.13 19.60 0.88
N LYS A 115 29.30 19.94 -0.41
CA LYS A 115 30.17 19.18 -1.34
C LYS A 115 31.63 19.19 -0.88
N ARG A 116 32.16 20.35 -0.44
CA ARG A 116 33.53 20.48 0.07
C ARG A 116 33.74 19.63 1.31
N THR A 117 32.80 19.64 2.26
CA THR A 117 32.88 18.81 3.47
C THR A 117 32.78 17.31 3.15
N ARG A 118 31.97 16.93 2.14
CA ARG A 118 31.92 15.55 1.62
C ARG A 118 33.24 15.09 1.00
N GLY A 119 33.94 15.97 0.28
CA GLY A 119 35.22 15.66 -0.38
C GLY A 119 36.43 15.61 0.54
N ARG A 120 36.42 16.34 1.67
CA ARG A 120 37.59 16.53 2.55
C ARG A 120 37.77 15.48 3.67
N GLY A 121 37.10 14.34 3.59
CA GLY A 121 37.17 13.27 4.60
C GLY A 121 35.87 13.02 5.37
N GLY A 122 34.85 13.86 5.18
CA GLY A 122 33.51 13.66 5.72
C GLY A 122 32.68 12.71 4.87
N ARG A 123 33.12 11.46 4.65
CA ARG A 123 32.15 10.38 4.42
C ARG A 123 31.40 10.27 5.75
N ARG A 124 30.22 10.88 5.86
CA ARG A 124 29.20 10.35 6.77
C ARG A 124 28.92 8.95 6.21
N ARG A 125 29.69 7.96 6.67
CA ARG A 125 29.40 6.55 6.40
C ARG A 125 28.03 6.37 7.00
N VAL A 126 27.01 6.34 6.15
CA VAL A 126 25.74 5.75 6.58
C VAL A 126 26.15 4.30 6.81
N ALA A 127 26.24 3.92 8.09
CA ALA A 127 26.58 2.58 8.52
C ALA A 127 25.61 1.60 7.88
N SER A 128 25.99 1.06 6.71
CA SER A 128 25.14 0.18 5.93
C SER A 128 25.30 -1.28 6.36
N GLY A 129 26.11 -1.52 7.41
CA GLY A 129 26.34 -2.82 8.05
C GLY A 129 26.27 -2.68 9.57
N GLY A 130 25.88 -3.78 10.23
CA GLY A 130 25.55 -3.82 11.66
C GLY A 130 26.67 -3.44 12.63
N ASP A 131 27.91 -3.28 12.15
CA ASP A 131 29.08 -3.02 13.00
C ASP A 131 29.40 -1.52 13.17
N ASP A 132 28.82 -0.65 12.34
CA ASP A 132 29.11 0.80 12.35
C ASP A 132 27.96 1.65 12.96
N ASN A 133 26.95 1.03 13.56
CA ASN A 133 25.78 1.73 14.11
C ASN A 133 25.93 2.04 15.61
N VAL A 134 25.66 3.29 16.00
CA VAL A 134 25.65 3.70 17.43
C VAL A 134 24.32 3.34 18.10
N PHE A 135 23.26 3.12 17.32
CA PHE A 135 21.95 2.67 17.78
C PHE A 135 21.26 1.80 16.71
N SER A 136 20.65 0.69 17.12
CA SER A 136 19.83 -0.19 16.28
C SER A 136 18.58 -0.60 17.04
N SER A 137 17.40 -0.61 16.40
CA SER A 137 16.16 -1.06 17.05
C SER A 137 16.17 -2.55 17.43
N ALA A 138 17.12 -3.32 16.89
CA ALA A 138 17.28 -4.74 17.19
C ALA A 138 18.21 -5.00 18.40
N LYS A 139 18.86 -3.96 18.94
CA LYS A 139 19.88 -4.09 19.99
C LYS A 139 19.70 -3.00 21.04
N SER A 140 19.58 -3.40 22.31
CA SER A 140 19.30 -2.45 23.39
C SER A 140 20.53 -1.64 23.75
N ALA A 141 20.35 -0.47 24.38
CA ALA A 141 21.47 0.39 24.78
C ALA A 141 22.47 -0.34 25.69
N SER A 142 21.99 -1.23 26.56
CA SER A 142 22.82 -2.07 27.43
C SER A 142 23.68 -3.07 26.66
N ASP A 143 23.20 -3.61 25.55
CA ASP A 143 23.97 -4.56 24.73
C ASP A 143 25.12 -3.85 24.00
N PHE A 144 24.95 -2.56 23.64
CA PHE A 144 26.03 -1.75 23.08
C PHE A 144 27.09 -1.40 24.14
N GLU A 145 26.67 -1.11 25.37
CA GLU A 145 27.60 -0.83 26.48
C GLU A 145 28.42 -2.07 26.88
N ALA A 146 27.79 -3.25 26.88
CA ALA A 146 28.48 -4.51 27.17
C ALA A 146 29.56 -4.82 26.12
N ASP A 147 29.25 -4.69 24.84
CA ASP A 147 30.21 -4.93 23.76
C ASP A 147 31.37 -3.91 23.76
N ASP A 148 31.09 -2.63 24.04
CA ASP A 148 32.15 -1.60 24.12
C ASP A 148 33.04 -1.82 25.36
N PHE A 149 32.47 -2.28 26.47
CA PHE A 149 33.24 -2.67 27.66
C PHE A 149 34.12 -3.89 27.39
N GLU A 150 33.60 -4.91 26.71
CA GLU A 150 34.33 -6.11 26.34
C GLU A 150 35.44 -5.83 25.32
N ARG A 151 35.20 -4.91 24.38
CA ARG A 151 36.25 -4.42 23.46
C ARG A 151 37.40 -3.77 24.23
N ARG A 152 37.10 -2.89 25.19
CA ARG A 152 38.13 -2.23 26.03
C ARG A 152 38.88 -3.20 26.94
N LEU A 153 38.21 -4.24 27.43
CA LEU A 153 38.87 -5.30 28.19
C LEU A 153 39.88 -6.02 27.32
N ARG A 154 39.48 -6.42 26.11
CA ARG A 154 40.33 -7.14 25.16
C ARG A 154 41.53 -6.30 24.69
N GLU A 155 41.32 -5.01 24.44
CA GLU A 155 42.39 -4.05 24.13
C GLU A 155 43.42 -3.90 25.27
N ARG A 156 42.99 -4.06 26.54
CA ARG A 156 43.87 -3.93 27.72
C ARG A 156 44.56 -5.23 28.11
N THR A 157 43.92 -6.37 27.91
CA THR A 157 44.50 -7.69 28.24
C THR A 157 45.41 -8.22 27.14
N GLY A 158 45.36 -7.64 25.93
CA GLY A 158 46.27 -7.98 24.83
C GLY A 158 45.98 -9.33 24.18
N GLU A 159 44.88 -9.98 24.54
CA GLU A 159 44.38 -11.16 23.82
C GLU A 159 43.70 -10.70 22.54
N LYS A 160 44.19 -11.20 21.39
CA LYS A 160 43.54 -11.00 20.09
C LYS A 160 42.40 -12.00 19.90
#